data_AF-A0A7Z9SFL8-F1
#
_entry.id   AF-A0A7Z9SFL8-F1
#
_cell.length_a   1.000
_cell.length_b   1.000
_cell.length_c   1.000
_cell.angle_alpha   90.00
_cell.angle_beta   90.00
_cell.angle_gamma   90.00
#
_symmetry.space_group_name_H-M   'P 1'
#
loop_
_entity.id
_entity.type
_entity.pdbx_description
1 polymer ?
#
loop_
_entity_poly.entity_id
_entity_poly.type
_entity_poly.pdbx_seq_one_letter_code
_entity_poly.pdbx_strand_id
1 'polypeptide(L)'
;DGRKVKGTLHWVSVPHAVNAEIRLYDRLFLNENPDKGGEFLQNLNSESCKTLSNSKLEPSLTDPENCTYQFERNGYFIKDEKDSNRGKLVFNRAVSLRDSWAKFLKQIGK
;
A
#
# COMPACT_ATOMS: atom_id res chain seq x y z
N ASP A 1 -16.03 -32.57 16.81
CA ASP A 1 -16.30 -31.82 15.58
C ASP A 1 -15.04 -31.03 15.13
N GLY A 2 -13.98 -31.75 14.75
CA GLY A 2 -12.59 -31.27 14.67
C GLY A 2 -12.16 -30.67 13.33
N ARG A 3 -12.98 -29.78 12.73
CA ARG A 3 -12.61 -29.13 11.47
C ARG A 3 -11.48 -28.12 11.68
N LYS A 4 -10.34 -28.35 11.01
CA LYS A 4 -9.19 -27.43 11.05
C LYS A 4 -9.41 -26.24 10.13
N VAL A 5 -9.43 -25.04 10.70
CA VAL A 5 -9.46 -23.78 9.94
C VAL A 5 -8.11 -23.58 9.24
N LYS A 6 -8.13 -23.39 7.92
CA LYS A 6 -6.91 -23.31 7.07
C LYS A 6 -6.27 -21.92 7.02
N GLY A 7 -6.97 -20.88 7.48
CA GLY A 7 -6.45 -19.52 7.50
C GLY A 7 -7.48 -18.49 7.96
N THR A 8 -7.01 -17.26 8.10
CA THR A 8 -7.79 -16.10 8.54
C THR A 8 -7.65 -14.96 7.54
N LEU A 9 -8.66 -14.10 7.41
CA LEU A 9 -8.62 -12.90 6.58
C LEU A 9 -8.95 -11.68 7.44
N HIS A 10 -8.41 -10.52 7.07
CA HIS A 10 -8.90 -9.25 7.59
C HIS A 10 -10.27 -8.95 6.96
N TRP A 11 -11.10 -8.21 7.69
CA TRP A 11 -12.39 -7.75 7.23
C TRP A 11 -12.74 -6.46 7.99
N VAL A 12 -13.64 -5.65 7.41
CA VAL A 12 -14.20 -4.47 8.06
C VAL A 12 -15.72 -4.49 7.93
N SER A 13 -16.41 -3.91 8.90
CA SER A 13 -17.87 -3.82 8.90
C SER A 13 -18.33 -2.74 7.93
N VAL A 14 -19.07 -3.10 6.87
CA VAL A 14 -19.59 -2.14 5.87
C VAL A 14 -20.29 -0.92 6.49
N PRO A 15 -21.25 -1.05 7.43
CA PRO A 15 -21.95 0.11 7.98
C PRO A 15 -21.07 1.03 8.85
N HIS A 16 -19.91 0.56 9.31
CA HIS A 16 -19.03 1.33 10.20
C HIS A 16 -17.71 1.73 9.52
N ALA A 17 -17.45 1.21 8.32
CA ALA A 17 -16.18 1.43 7.65
C ALA A 17 -16.01 2.89 7.21
N VAL A 18 -14.80 3.41 7.38
CA VAL A 18 -14.43 4.73 6.87
C VAL A 18 -13.79 4.60 5.48
N ASN A 19 -14.05 5.58 4.62
CA ASN A 19 -13.46 5.63 3.29
C ASN A 19 -12.07 6.26 3.35
N ALA A 20 -11.12 5.69 2.61
CA ALA A 20 -9.80 6.27 2.44
C ALA A 20 -9.27 6.07 1.02
N GLU A 21 -8.43 7.02 0.61
CA GLU A 21 -7.50 6.85 -0.51
C GLU A 21 -6.24 6.14 0.01
N ILE A 22 -5.84 5.05 -0.65
CA ILE A 22 -4.61 4.33 -0.31
C ILE A 22 -3.62 4.46 -1.46
N ARG A 23 -2.43 4.98 -1.18
CA ARG A 23 -1.31 5.07 -2.12
C ARG A 23 -0.34 3.94 -1.85
N LEU A 24 -0.31 2.99 -2.76
CA LEU A 24 0.60 1.86 -2.73
C LEU A 24 1.88 2.26 -3.43
N TYR A 25 2.83 2.78 -2.66
CA TYR A 25 4.17 3.05 -3.16
C TYR A 25 4.97 1.74 -3.33
N ASP A 26 5.84 1.76 -4.33
CA ASP A 26 6.86 0.76 -4.64
C ASP A 26 8.14 1.48 -5.11
N ARG A 27 9.16 0.72 -5.54
CA ARG A 27 10.42 1.30 -6.02
C ARG A 27 10.18 2.24 -7.19
N LEU A 28 10.80 3.41 -7.14
CA LEU A 28 10.70 4.44 -8.19
C LEU A 28 11.36 4.01 -9.51
N PHE A 29 12.41 3.19 -9.44
CA PHE A 29 13.17 2.74 -10.59
C PHE A 29 13.15 1.21 -10.73
N LEU A 30 13.17 0.73 -11.97
CA LEU A 30 13.25 -0.69 -12.30
C LEU A 30 14.66 -1.26 -12.08
N ASN A 31 15.68 -0.41 -12.24
CA ASN A 31 17.09 -0.78 -12.14
C ASN A 31 17.71 -0.24 -10.84
N GLU A 32 18.59 -1.03 -10.22
CA GLU A 32 19.32 -0.62 -9.01
C GLU A 32 20.24 0.58 -9.25
N ASN A 33 20.79 0.70 -10.47
CA ASN A 33 21.52 1.86 -10.93
C ASN A 33 20.78 2.49 -12.14
N PRO A 34 19.89 3.46 -11.91
CA PRO A 34 19.04 4.04 -12.94
C PRO A 34 19.82 4.93 -13.94
N ASP A 35 21.01 5.41 -13.60
CA ASP A 35 21.84 6.22 -14.52
C ASP A 35 22.72 5.37 -15.44
N LYS A 36 22.80 4.05 -15.20
CA LYS A 36 23.66 3.16 -15.97
C LYS A 36 23.07 2.90 -17.35
N GLY A 37 23.70 3.46 -18.38
CA GLY A 37 23.40 3.16 -19.78
C GLY A 37 22.49 4.16 -20.49
N GLY A 38 22.23 5.33 -19.90
CA GLY A 38 21.49 6.39 -20.57
C GLY A 38 20.73 7.29 -19.61
N GLU A 39 19.59 7.79 -20.08
CA GLU A 39 18.74 8.72 -19.34
C GLU A 39 17.91 7.98 -18.27
N PHE A 40 18.09 8.35 -17.00
CA PHE A 40 17.46 7.67 -15.86
C PHE A 40 15.93 7.70 -15.88
N LEU A 41 15.32 8.68 -16.55
CA LEU A 41 13.87 8.77 -16.70
C LEU A 41 13.30 7.56 -17.45
N GLN A 42 14.08 6.92 -18.33
CA GLN A 42 13.69 5.71 -19.03
C GLN A 42 13.62 4.49 -18.09
N ASN A 43 14.24 4.57 -16.92
CA ASN A 43 14.24 3.52 -15.90
C ASN A 43 13.14 3.71 -14.85
N LEU A 44 12.27 4.71 -15.00
CA LEU A 44 11.14 4.93 -14.08
C LEU A 44 10.18 3.74 -14.09
N ASN A 45 9.80 3.30 -12.90
CA ASN A 45 8.74 2.32 -12.72
C ASN A 45 7.38 3.01 -12.81
N SER A 46 6.62 2.72 -13.87
CA SER A 46 5.25 3.25 -14.03
C SER A 46 4.31 2.79 -12.92
N GLU A 47 4.60 1.66 -12.27
CA GLU A 47 3.84 1.10 -11.15
C GLU A 47 4.39 1.53 -9.77
N SER A 48 5.30 2.52 -9.72
CA SER A 48 5.91 3.01 -8.48
C SER A 48 4.92 3.63 -7.48
N CYS A 49 3.74 4.04 -7.95
CA CYS A 49 2.65 4.49 -7.10
C CYS A 49 1.30 4.11 -7.71
N LYS A 50 0.54 3.27 -6.99
CA LYS A 50 -0.83 2.92 -7.35
C LYS A 50 -1.81 3.48 -6.33
N THR A 51 -2.76 4.28 -6.79
CA THR A 51 -3.80 4.87 -5.93
C THR A 51 -5.08 4.03 -5.96
N LEU A 52 -5.61 3.71 -4.78
CA LEU A 52 -6.91 3.10 -4.56
C LEU A 52 -7.84 4.13 -3.91
N SER A 53 -8.84 4.63 -4.62
CA SER A 53 -9.64 5.78 -4.16
C SER A 53 -10.77 5.46 -3.18
N ASN A 54 -11.20 4.19 -3.09
CA ASN A 54 -12.41 3.78 -2.36
C ASN A 54 -12.14 2.63 -1.38
N SER A 55 -10.97 2.63 -0.74
CA SER A 55 -10.65 1.62 0.26
C SER A 55 -11.46 1.82 1.54
N LYS A 56 -11.76 0.71 2.22
CA LYS A 56 -12.54 0.67 3.46
C LYS A 56 -11.61 0.35 4.62
N LEU A 57 -11.61 1.21 5.64
CA LEU A 57 -10.85 1.05 6.86
C LEU A 57 -11.81 0.85 8.06
N GLU A 58 -11.26 0.37 9.17
CA GLU A 58 -12.01 0.19 10.40
C GLU A 58 -12.35 1.52 11.10
N PRO A 59 -13.38 1.56 11.96
CA PRO A 59 -13.89 2.80 12.55
C PRO A 59 -12.88 3.52 13.47
N SER A 60 -11.95 2.78 14.08
CA SER A 60 -10.85 3.31 14.90
C SER A 60 -9.97 4.30 14.13
N LEU A 61 -9.93 4.20 12.80
CA LEU A 61 -9.16 5.08 11.91
C LEU A 61 -9.97 6.29 11.43
N THR A 62 -11.06 6.66 12.11
CA THR A 62 -11.80 7.91 11.84
C THR A 62 -10.96 9.15 12.17
N ASP A 63 -10.25 9.12 13.31
CA ASP A 63 -9.30 10.16 13.72
C ASP A 63 -7.93 9.53 14.03
N PRO A 64 -7.18 9.15 13.00
CA PRO A 64 -5.93 8.41 13.17
C PRO A 64 -4.84 9.33 13.73
N GLU A 65 -4.18 8.84 14.77
CA GLU A 65 -2.92 9.38 15.30
C GLU A 65 -1.84 9.47 14.22
N ASN A 66 -0.87 10.36 14.44
CA ASN A 66 0.29 10.48 13.57
C ASN A 66 1.34 9.40 13.89
N CYS A 67 0.99 8.15 13.61
CA CYS A 67 1.86 6.99 13.80
C CYS A 67 1.77 6.02 12.61
N THR A 68 2.61 4.99 12.63
CA THR A 68 2.57 3.93 11.62
C THR A 68 1.61 2.83 12.05
N TYR A 69 0.72 2.44 11.14
CA TYR A 69 -0.24 1.36 11.34
C TYR A 69 0.17 0.15 10.50
N GLN A 70 0.03 -1.04 11.07
CA GLN A 70 0.05 -2.26 10.26
C GLN A 70 -1.37 -2.56 9.79
N PHE A 71 -1.62 -2.45 8.48
CA PHE A 71 -2.87 -2.97 7.93
C PHE A 71 -2.69 -4.47 7.71
N GLU A 72 -3.44 -5.25 8.48
CA GLU A 72 -3.32 -6.70 8.56
C GLU A 72 -3.24 -7.35 7.18
N ARG A 73 -2.21 -8.19 6.98
CA ARG A 73 -1.91 -8.88 5.73
C ARG A 73 -1.59 -8.00 4.50
N ASN A 74 -1.59 -6.67 4.62
CA ASN A 74 -1.36 -5.75 3.49
C ASN A 74 0.01 -5.05 3.56
N GLY A 75 0.40 -4.53 4.73
CA GLY A 75 1.65 -3.76 4.88
C GLY A 75 1.59 -2.77 6.03
N TYR A 76 2.58 -1.89 6.08
CA TYR A 76 2.64 -0.77 7.01
C TYR A 76 2.28 0.52 6.30
N PHE A 77 1.45 1.34 6.94
CA PHE A 77 0.84 2.52 6.37
C PHE A 77 0.95 3.69 7.34
N ILE A 78 1.05 4.89 6.78
CA ILE A 78 1.05 6.14 7.53
C ILE A 78 0.06 7.11 6.88
N LYS A 79 -0.60 7.91 7.70
CA LYS A 79 -1.48 8.99 7.21
C LYS A 79 -0.65 10.03 6.47
N ASP A 80 -1.10 10.43 5.30
CA ASP A 80 -0.45 11.53 4.57
C ASP A 80 -0.79 12.85 5.26
N GLU A 81 0.22 13.56 5.77
CA GLU A 81 0.02 14.81 6.53
C GLU A 81 -0.47 15.98 5.66
N LYS A 82 -0.21 15.95 4.34
CA LYS A 82 -0.52 17.06 3.44
C LYS A 82 -1.88 16.90 2.80
N ASP A 83 -2.20 15.68 2.38
CA ASP A 83 -3.39 15.38 1.59
C ASP A 83 -4.54 14.82 2.43
N SER A 84 -4.29 14.40 3.67
CA SER A 84 -5.37 14.04 4.61
C SER A 84 -5.95 15.27 5.27
N ASN A 85 -7.28 15.40 5.25
CA ASN A 85 -8.02 16.48 5.88
C ASN A 85 -9.38 16.00 6.38
N ARG A 86 -10.17 16.91 6.97
CA ARG A 86 -11.51 16.60 7.45
C ARG A 86 -12.39 16.11 6.29
N GLY A 87 -12.71 14.82 6.29
CA GLY A 87 -13.56 14.18 5.27
C GLY A 87 -12.81 13.45 4.16
N LYS A 88 -11.46 13.58 4.10
CA LYS A 88 -10.62 12.80 3.18
C LYS A 88 -9.44 12.21 3.94
N LEU A 89 -9.46 10.89 4.14
CA LEU A 89 -8.33 10.15 4.67
C LEU A 89 -7.45 9.65 3.53
N VAL A 90 -6.15 9.89 3.61
CA VAL A 90 -5.16 9.40 2.67
C VAL A 90 -4.09 8.65 3.43
N PHE A 91 -3.80 7.41 3.05
CA PHE A 91 -2.72 6.63 3.64
C PHE A 91 -1.70 6.23 2.58
N ASN A 92 -0.43 6.35 2.94
CA ASN A 92 0.70 5.94 2.13
C ASN A 92 1.23 4.61 2.68
N ARG A 93 1.42 3.61 1.81
CA ARG A 93 2.12 2.38 2.20
C ARG A 93 3.60 2.67 2.34
N ALA A 94 4.10 2.62 3.58
CA ALA A 94 5.52 2.76 3.87
C ALA A 94 6.32 1.55 3.37
N VAL A 95 5.83 0.34 3.62
CA VAL A 95 6.45 -0.91 3.13
C VAL A 95 5.44 -2.06 3.08
N SER A 96 5.62 -3.01 2.17
CA SER A 96 4.87 -4.27 2.15
C SER A 96 5.32 -5.22 3.28
N LEU A 97 4.48 -6.20 3.65
CA LEU A 97 4.85 -7.19 4.68
C LEU A 97 5.97 -8.13 4.24
N ARG A 98 6.15 -8.32 2.93
CA ARG A 98 7.16 -9.19 2.33
C ARG A 98 7.71 -8.51 1.09
N ASP A 99 8.99 -8.77 0.81
CA ASP A 99 9.60 -8.33 -0.44
C ASP A 99 8.98 -9.10 -1.63
N SER A 100 8.31 -8.37 -2.52
CA SER A 100 7.74 -8.87 -3.76
C SER A 100 8.50 -8.41 -5.00
N TRP A 101 9.57 -7.62 -4.85
CA TRP A 101 10.26 -6.98 -5.96
C TRP A 101 10.85 -7.99 -6.94
N ALA A 102 11.48 -9.05 -6.42
CA ALA A 102 12.04 -10.12 -7.25
C ALA A 102 10.99 -10.87 -8.08
N LYS A 103 9.71 -10.89 -7.64
CA LYS A 103 8.61 -11.47 -8.43
C LYS A 103 8.11 -10.51 -9.51
N PHE A 104 8.01 -9.22 -9.18
CA PHE A 104 7.60 -8.17 -10.10
C PHE A 104 8.56 -8.05 -11.30
N LEU A 105 9.88 -8.03 -11.06
CA LEU A 105 10.89 -8.00 -12.12
C LEU A 105 10.75 -9.19 -13.10
N LYS A 106 10.44 -10.39 -12.59
CA LYS A 106 10.20 -11.58 -13.43
C LYS A 106 8.94 -11.47 -14.30
N GLN A 107 7.98 -10.65 -13.91
CA GLN A 107 6.73 -10.47 -14.63
C GLN A 107 6.86 -9.42 -15.73
N ILE A 108 7.71 -8.40 -15.56
CA ILE A 108 8.02 -7.38 -16.58
C ILE A 108 9.01 -7.93 -17.63
N GLY A 109 9.92 -8.83 -17.25
CA GLY A 109 10.86 -9.46 -18.18
C GLY A 109 10.26 -10.53 -19.09
N LYS A 110 8.93 -10.68 -19.14
CA LYS A 110 8.17 -11.53 -20.07
C LYS A 110 7.30 -10.64 -20.95
#